data_AF-A0AB73IB57-F1
#
_entry.id   AF-A0AB73IB57-F1
#
_cell.length_a   1.000
_cell.length_b   1.000
_cell.length_c   1.000
_cell.angle_alpha   90.00
_cell.angle_beta   90.00
_cell.angle_gamma   90.00
#
_symmetry.space_group_name_H-M   'P 1'
#
loop_
_entity.id
_entity.type
_entity.pdbx_description
1 polymer ?
#
loop_
_entity_poly.entity_id
_entity_poly.type
_entity_poly.pdbx_seq_one_letter_code
_entity_poly.pdbx_strand_id
1 'polypeptide(L)'
;MSGIVSSLADNVALGDMNVAVAGLSSLLSFLVGAATSAILINWGRRRRLQSQYAMPLMLEASLLLIFGVLGSNLESHHVLFVPATVCLLCYVMGLQNAMITKVSKAEIRTTHVTGLVTDIGIELGKLFYWNVGAMPGNLVCGDRQKLKLLGSLLLSFLVGGLTGAVGFRHLGFASTVPLAIVLVTLAVVPIVDDVRGYRG
;
A
#
# COMPACT_ATOMS: atom_id res chain seq x y z
N MET A 1 -9.12 -0.96 -2.84
CA MET A 1 -10.29 -0.08 -2.54
C MET A 1 -11.37 -0.10 -3.60
N SER A 2 -11.06 -0.04 -4.91
CA SER A 2 -12.09 -0.13 -5.97
C SER A 2 -13.01 -1.35 -5.83
N GLY A 3 -12.45 -2.54 -5.57
CA GLY A 3 -13.23 -3.75 -5.31
C GLY A 3 -14.14 -3.65 -4.08
N ILE A 4 -13.64 -3.09 -2.97
CA ILE A 4 -14.42 -2.89 -1.73
C ILE A 4 -15.58 -1.92 -1.95
N VAL A 5 -15.36 -0.84 -2.73
CA VAL A 5 -16.43 0.11 -3.08
C VAL A 5 -17.47 -0.55 -3.99
N SER A 6 -17.03 -1.36 -4.96
CA SER A 6 -17.94 -2.10 -5.84
C SER A 6 -18.77 -3.12 -5.06
N SER A 7 -18.15 -3.89 -4.16
CA SER A 7 -18.86 -4.86 -3.32
C SER A 7 -19.80 -4.16 -2.34
N LEU A 8 -19.39 -3.02 -1.76
CA LEU A 8 -20.26 -2.21 -0.92
C LEU A 8 -21.54 -1.81 -1.67
N ALA A 9 -21.41 -1.27 -2.89
CA ALA A 9 -22.56 -0.84 -3.69
C ALA A 9 -23.50 -2.01 -4.02
N ASP A 10 -22.93 -3.15 -4.43
CA ASP A 10 -23.69 -4.36 -4.77
C ASP A 10 -24.45 -4.92 -3.56
N ASN A 11 -23.79 -5.01 -2.39
CA ASN A 11 -24.42 -5.55 -1.19
C ASN A 11 -25.50 -4.61 -0.61
N VAL A 12 -25.33 -3.29 -0.76
CA VAL A 12 -26.40 -2.33 -0.44
C VAL A 12 -27.60 -2.54 -1.36
N ALA A 13 -27.38 -2.78 -2.66
CA ALA A 13 -28.46 -3.03 -3.61
C ALA A 13 -29.17 -4.37 -3.33
N LEU A 14 -28.44 -5.40 -2.92
CA LEU A 14 -28.97 -6.72 -2.57
C LEU A 14 -29.62 -6.79 -1.17
N GLY A 15 -29.48 -5.74 -0.36
CA GLY A 15 -30.04 -5.67 1.00
C GLY A 15 -29.20 -6.37 2.09
N ASP A 16 -28.00 -6.85 1.77
CA ASP A 16 -27.08 -7.45 2.75
C ASP A 16 -26.28 -6.37 3.49
N MET A 17 -26.89 -5.89 4.59
CA MET A 17 -26.32 -4.81 5.40
C MET A 17 -25.04 -5.23 6.15
N ASN A 18 -24.82 -6.52 6.40
CA ASN A 18 -23.64 -6.97 7.14
C ASN A 18 -22.36 -6.78 6.31
N VAL A 19 -22.39 -7.22 5.06
CA VAL A 19 -21.26 -7.06 4.12
C VAL A 19 -21.09 -5.58 3.74
N ALA A 20 -22.19 -4.84 3.60
CA ALA A 20 -22.14 -3.41 3.35
C ALA A 20 -21.41 -2.66 4.48
N VAL A 21 -21.77 -2.91 5.75
CA VAL A 21 -21.09 -2.29 6.90
C VAL A 21 -19.60 -2.67 6.95
N ALA A 22 -19.26 -3.93 6.63
CA ALA A 22 -17.86 -4.37 6.52
C ALA A 22 -17.09 -3.62 5.41
N GLY A 23 -17.72 -3.38 4.25
CA GLY A 23 -17.13 -2.61 3.16
C GLY A 23 -16.92 -1.14 3.52
N LEU A 24 -17.91 -0.51 4.15
CA LEU A 24 -17.83 0.89 4.59
C LEU A 24 -16.78 1.08 5.68
N SER A 25 -16.75 0.21 6.69
CA SER A 25 -15.74 0.25 7.76
C SER A 25 -14.33 0.06 7.22
N SER A 26 -14.13 -0.85 6.27
CA SER A 26 -12.85 -1.02 5.56
C SER A 26 -12.42 0.26 4.83
N LEU A 27 -13.36 0.93 4.15
CA LEU A 27 -13.10 2.19 3.44
C LEU A 27 -12.75 3.34 4.38
N LEU A 28 -13.50 3.50 5.46
CA LEU A 28 -13.19 4.50 6.49
C LEU A 28 -11.83 4.21 7.13
N SER A 29 -11.55 2.95 7.44
CA SER A 29 -10.26 2.55 8.03
C SER A 29 -9.08 2.90 7.12
N PHE A 30 -9.19 2.62 5.83
CA PHE A 30 -8.20 3.02 4.83
C PHE A 30 -8.03 4.55 4.77
N LEU A 31 -9.13 5.30 4.80
CA LEU A 31 -9.10 6.77 4.78
C LEU A 31 -8.39 7.33 6.02
N VAL A 32 -8.71 6.82 7.21
CA VAL A 32 -8.08 7.26 8.47
C VAL A 32 -6.60 6.88 8.49
N GLY A 33 -6.23 5.72 7.96
CA GLY A 33 -4.83 5.33 7.76
C GLY A 33 -4.07 6.34 6.89
N ALA A 34 -4.63 6.68 5.72
CA ALA A 34 -4.04 7.67 4.82
C ALA A 34 -3.92 9.07 5.47
N ALA A 35 -4.95 9.50 6.20
CA ALA A 35 -4.94 10.76 6.96
C ALA A 35 -3.86 10.75 8.05
N THR A 36 -3.71 9.65 8.78
CA THR A 36 -2.69 9.51 9.84
C THR A 36 -1.27 9.62 9.26
N SER A 37 -1.00 8.93 8.15
CA SER A 37 0.31 9.01 7.47
C SER A 37 0.60 10.43 7.01
N ALA A 38 -0.39 11.12 6.44
CA ALA A 38 -0.25 12.53 6.06
C ALA A 38 0.05 13.45 7.26
N ILE A 39 -0.63 13.25 8.39
CA ILE A 39 -0.39 14.02 9.62
C ILE A 39 1.04 13.79 10.13
N LEU A 40 1.48 12.53 10.25
CA LEU A 40 2.83 12.17 10.71
C LEU A 40 3.93 12.77 9.82
N ILE A 41 3.78 12.67 8.50
CA ILE A 41 4.76 13.20 7.55
C ILE A 41 4.82 14.73 7.63
N ASN A 42 3.66 15.41 7.67
CA ASN A 42 3.63 16.87 7.76
C ASN A 42 4.17 17.37 9.09
N TRP A 43 3.91 16.66 10.19
CA TRP A 43 4.49 16.96 11.50
C TRP A 43 6.02 16.81 11.48
N GLY A 44 6.54 15.74 10.89
CA GLY A 44 7.98 15.52 10.73
C GLY A 44 8.64 16.60 9.88
N ARG A 45 8.01 16.97 8.76
CA ARG A 45 8.45 18.08 7.89
C ARG A 45 8.50 19.41 8.63
N ARG A 46 7.46 19.74 9.40
CA ARG A 46 7.40 20.99 10.17
C ARG A 46 8.55 21.08 11.18
N ARG A 47 8.96 19.95 11.75
CA ARG A 47 10.08 19.85 12.69
C ARG A 47 11.44 19.64 12.01
N ARG A 48 11.50 19.61 10.67
CA ARG A 48 12.71 19.33 9.87
C ARG A 48 13.42 18.02 10.28
N LEU A 49 12.63 17.02 10.67
CA LEU A 49 13.11 15.70 11.04
C LEU A 49 13.56 14.91 9.81
N GLN A 50 14.70 14.21 9.91
CA GLN A 50 15.11 13.24 8.90
C GLN A 50 14.17 12.03 8.87
N SER A 51 13.52 11.73 10.00
CA SER A 51 12.57 10.62 10.17
C SER A 51 11.15 10.88 9.65
N GLN A 52 10.92 11.94 8.86
CA GLN A 52 9.60 12.31 8.33
C GLN A 52 8.82 11.15 7.68
N TYR A 53 9.51 10.22 7.01
CA TYR A 53 8.90 9.02 6.40
C TYR A 53 9.14 7.74 7.21
N ALA A 54 10.09 7.75 8.14
CA ALA A 54 10.34 6.63 9.04
C ALA A 54 9.25 6.51 10.12
N MET A 55 8.63 7.63 10.51
CA MET A 55 7.53 7.64 11.49
C MET A 55 6.32 6.79 11.05
N PRO A 56 5.72 6.98 9.85
CA PRO A 56 4.66 6.07 9.38
C PRO A 56 5.16 4.62 9.21
N LEU A 57 6.43 4.41 8.87
CA LEU A 57 7.00 3.08 8.64
C LEU A 57 7.13 2.27 9.93
N MET A 58 7.51 2.92 11.03
CA MET A 58 7.50 2.33 12.38
C MET A 58 6.10 2.00 12.86
N LEU A 59 5.13 2.89 12.57
CA LEU A 59 3.74 2.63 12.90
C LEU A 59 3.21 1.42 12.12
N GLU A 60 3.53 1.33 10.83
CA GLU A 60 3.20 0.19 9.97
C GLU A 60 3.77 -1.12 10.53
N ALA A 61 5.06 -1.14 10.88
CA ALA A 61 5.72 -2.30 11.48
C ALA A 61 5.06 -2.73 12.80
N SER A 62 4.74 -1.77 13.67
CA SER A 62 4.09 -2.03 14.95
C SER A 62 2.70 -2.63 14.77
N LEU A 63 1.92 -2.09 13.82
CA LEU A 63 0.57 -2.58 13.52
C LEU A 63 0.57 -3.97 12.88
N LEU A 64 1.59 -4.29 12.06
CA LEU A 64 1.75 -5.64 11.51
C LEU A 64 2.08 -6.68 12.58
N LEU A 65 2.88 -6.31 13.59
CA LEU A 65 3.12 -7.18 14.74
C LEU A 65 1.85 -7.36 15.58
N ILE A 66 1.10 -6.28 15.83
CA ILE A 66 -0.21 -6.35 16.50
C ILE A 66 -1.17 -7.25 15.72
N PHE A 67 -1.23 -7.12 14.40
CA PHE A 67 -2.00 -8.01 13.54
C PHE A 67 -1.57 -9.48 13.70
N GLY A 68 -0.26 -9.75 13.74
CA GLY A 68 0.27 -11.10 13.96
C GLY A 68 -0.15 -11.69 15.32
N VAL A 69 -0.06 -10.89 16.39
CA VAL A 69 -0.45 -11.32 17.76
C VAL A 69 -1.96 -11.51 17.88
N LEU A 70 -2.76 -10.59 17.36
CA LEU A 70 -4.23 -10.74 17.32
C LEU A 70 -4.61 -11.99 16.52
N GLY A 71 -3.96 -12.15 15.36
CA GLY A 71 -3.88 -13.36 14.56
C GLY A 71 -3.82 -14.66 15.34
N SER A 72 -2.72 -14.82 16.08
CA SER A 72 -2.42 -16.06 16.79
C SER A 72 -3.30 -16.32 18.01
N ASN A 73 -3.87 -15.28 18.63
CA ASN A 73 -4.62 -15.41 19.88
C ASN A 73 -6.14 -15.55 19.69
N LEU A 74 -6.69 -15.10 18.56
CA LEU A 74 -8.15 -15.03 18.34
C LEU A 74 -8.68 -16.04 17.32
N GLU A 75 -7.89 -17.03 16.92
CA GLU A 75 -8.34 -18.12 16.03
C GLU A 75 -9.59 -18.85 16.57
N SER A 76 -9.88 -18.74 17.87
CA SER A 76 -11.06 -19.32 18.55
C SER A 76 -12.37 -18.51 18.44
N HIS A 77 -12.36 -17.24 18.01
CA HIS A 77 -13.54 -16.35 18.01
C HIS A 77 -13.86 -15.80 16.60
N HIS A 78 -14.36 -16.66 15.71
CA HIS A 78 -14.51 -16.38 14.27
C HIS A 78 -15.41 -15.19 13.87
N VAL A 79 -16.41 -14.81 14.68
CA VAL A 79 -17.50 -13.90 14.22
C VAL A 79 -17.12 -12.41 14.24
N LEU A 80 -16.37 -11.95 15.23
CA LEU A 80 -15.92 -10.55 15.36
C LEU A 80 -14.47 -10.32 14.91
N PHE A 81 -13.71 -11.39 14.75
CA PHE A 81 -12.28 -11.33 14.46
C PHE A 81 -11.98 -10.94 13.00
N VAL A 82 -12.76 -11.46 12.04
CA VAL A 82 -12.57 -11.20 10.62
C VAL A 82 -12.80 -9.71 10.26
N PRO A 83 -13.86 -9.03 10.74
CA PRO A 83 -14.04 -7.60 10.45
C PRO A 83 -12.94 -6.70 11.03
N ALA A 84 -12.47 -6.99 12.25
CA ALA A 84 -11.46 -6.18 12.92
C ALA A 84 -10.09 -6.26 12.24
N THR A 85 -9.67 -7.47 11.86
CA THR A 85 -8.40 -7.69 11.15
C THR A 85 -8.40 -7.10 9.75
N VAL A 86 -9.51 -7.20 9.01
CA VAL A 86 -9.66 -6.53 7.72
C VAL A 86 -9.58 -5.01 7.88
N CYS A 87 -10.24 -4.42 8.88
CA CYS A 87 -10.13 -2.98 9.16
C CYS A 87 -8.69 -2.58 9.47
N LEU A 88 -7.98 -3.34 10.32
CA LEU A 88 -6.59 -3.09 10.66
C LEU A 88 -5.68 -3.14 9.41
N LEU A 89 -5.81 -4.16 8.58
CA LEU A 89 -5.05 -4.26 7.34
C LEU A 89 -5.40 -3.14 6.36
N CYS A 90 -6.67 -2.74 6.25
CA CYS A 90 -7.08 -1.59 5.44
C CYS A 90 -6.45 -0.29 5.93
N TYR A 91 -6.37 -0.09 7.25
CA TYR A 91 -5.68 1.05 7.86
C TYR A 91 -4.19 1.07 7.50
N VAL A 92 -3.50 -0.07 7.68
CA VAL A 92 -2.09 -0.27 7.32
C VAL A 92 -1.85 0.02 5.83
N MET A 93 -2.71 -0.50 4.95
CA MET A 93 -2.65 -0.18 3.51
C MET A 93 -2.86 1.30 3.22
N GLY A 94 -3.75 1.98 3.96
CA GLY A 94 -3.97 3.42 3.86
C GLY A 94 -2.74 4.23 4.25
N LEU A 95 -2.10 3.86 5.37
CA LEU A 95 -0.84 4.46 5.83
C LEU A 95 0.24 4.36 4.75
N GLN A 96 0.45 3.15 4.24
CA GLN A 96 1.48 2.82 3.27
C GLN A 96 1.26 3.57 1.95
N ASN A 97 0.02 3.58 1.44
CA ASN A 97 -0.33 4.29 0.22
C ASN A 97 -0.03 5.78 0.30
N ALA A 98 -0.46 6.44 1.39
CA ALA A 98 -0.20 7.87 1.58
C ALA A 98 1.29 8.17 1.75
N MET A 99 2.05 7.28 2.43
CA MET A 99 3.49 7.44 2.61
C MET A 99 4.23 7.36 1.27
N ILE A 100 3.99 6.31 0.48
CA ILE A 100 4.63 6.13 -0.82
C ILE A 100 4.28 7.28 -1.77
N THR A 101 3.02 7.70 -1.83
CA THR A 101 2.61 8.85 -2.65
C THR A 101 3.35 10.13 -2.25
N LYS A 102 3.60 10.38 -0.95
CA LYS A 102 4.35 11.57 -0.51
C LYS A 102 5.85 11.48 -0.79
N VAL A 103 6.45 10.29 -0.62
CA VAL A 103 7.87 10.04 -0.92
C VAL A 103 8.14 10.17 -2.42
N SER A 104 7.27 9.57 -3.24
CA SER A 104 7.41 9.56 -4.70
C SER A 104 6.91 10.85 -5.37
N LYS A 105 6.58 11.90 -4.63
CA LYS A 105 5.98 13.15 -5.16
C LYS A 105 4.75 12.91 -6.07
N ALA A 106 3.88 12.00 -5.66
CA ALA A 106 2.67 11.56 -6.35
C ALA A 106 2.85 10.73 -7.64
N GLU A 107 4.08 10.32 -7.96
CA GLU A 107 4.35 9.45 -9.12
C GLU A 107 3.88 8.00 -8.93
N ILE A 108 3.90 7.46 -7.69
CA ILE A 108 3.61 6.04 -7.40
C ILE A 108 2.40 5.90 -6.48
N ARG A 109 1.47 5.02 -6.86
CA ARG A 109 0.37 4.48 -6.04
C ARG A 109 0.35 2.96 -6.11
N THR A 110 0.78 2.29 -5.04
CA THR A 110 1.05 0.84 -5.04
C THR A 110 -0.21 -0.01 -5.26
N THR A 111 -1.36 0.37 -4.72
CA THR A 111 -2.62 -0.39 -4.89
C THR A 111 -3.38 -0.07 -6.18
N HIS A 112 -2.90 0.86 -7.02
CA HIS A 112 -3.54 1.21 -8.29
C HIS A 112 -3.11 0.27 -9.42
N VAL A 113 -3.18 -1.05 -9.18
CA VAL A 113 -2.74 -2.07 -10.13
C VAL A 113 -3.50 -1.99 -11.45
N THR A 114 -4.79 -1.68 -11.42
CA THR A 114 -5.59 -1.45 -12.64
C THR A 114 -5.03 -0.30 -13.47
N GLY A 115 -4.61 0.80 -12.83
CA GLY A 115 -3.96 1.92 -13.50
C GLY A 115 -2.61 1.54 -14.09
N LEU A 116 -1.77 0.81 -13.33
CA LEU A 116 -0.48 0.32 -13.81
C LEU A 116 -0.62 -0.56 -15.06
N VAL A 117 -1.58 -1.50 -15.06
CA VAL A 117 -1.84 -2.39 -16.20
C VAL A 117 -2.34 -1.60 -17.41
N THR A 118 -3.23 -0.63 -17.22
CA THR A 118 -3.69 0.26 -18.31
C THR A 118 -2.53 1.05 -18.91
N ASP A 119 -1.67 1.65 -18.07
CA ASP A 119 -0.54 2.44 -18.53
C ASP A 119 0.50 1.59 -19.27
N ILE A 120 0.76 0.36 -18.80
CA ILE A 120 1.59 -0.62 -19.52
C ILE A 120 0.97 -0.93 -20.89
N GLY A 121 -0.34 -1.19 -20.94
CA GLY A 121 -1.07 -1.44 -22.19
C GLY A 121 -0.96 -0.27 -23.17
N ILE A 122 -1.06 0.97 -22.70
CA ILE A 122 -0.88 2.18 -23.51
C ILE A 122 0.54 2.26 -24.07
N GLU A 123 1.58 2.10 -23.25
CA GLU A 123 2.97 2.19 -23.72
C GLU A 123 3.35 1.04 -24.67
N LEU A 124 2.87 -0.17 -24.42
CA LEU A 124 3.01 -1.29 -25.37
C LEU A 124 2.29 -0.97 -26.69
N GLY A 125 1.07 -0.45 -26.64
CA GLY A 125 0.32 -0.02 -27.81
C GLY A 125 1.07 1.00 -28.67
N LYS A 126 1.73 1.98 -28.04
CA LYS A 126 2.60 2.94 -28.74
C LYS A 126 3.84 2.29 -29.36
N LEU A 127 4.47 1.32 -28.69
CA LEU A 127 5.65 0.62 -29.21
C LEU A 127 5.33 -0.21 -30.46
N PHE A 128 4.12 -0.78 -30.54
CA PHE A 128 3.66 -1.55 -31.69
C PHE A 128 2.90 -0.71 -32.72
N TYR A 129 2.79 0.61 -32.52
CA TYR A 129 2.08 1.49 -33.44
C TYR A 129 2.84 1.65 -34.76
N TRP A 130 2.15 1.49 -35.88
CA TRP A 130 2.74 1.64 -37.19
C TRP A 130 2.70 3.09 -37.66
N ASN A 131 3.85 3.76 -37.66
CA ASN A 131 4.00 5.17 -38.06
C ASN A 131 4.02 5.38 -39.60
N VAL A 132 3.18 4.70 -40.38
CA VAL A 132 3.13 4.92 -41.86
C VAL A 132 2.63 6.33 -42.16
N GLY A 133 3.38 7.09 -42.95
CA GLY A 133 2.99 8.44 -43.37
C GLY A 133 3.10 9.51 -42.27
N ALA A 134 3.72 9.20 -41.14
CA ALA A 134 3.91 10.16 -40.06
C ALA A 134 4.87 11.28 -40.48
N MET A 135 4.45 12.53 -40.29
CA MET A 135 5.30 13.70 -40.48
C MET A 135 6.35 13.80 -39.36
N PRO A 136 7.52 14.44 -39.62
CA PRO A 136 8.51 14.70 -38.58
C PRO A 136 7.88 15.45 -37.40
N GLY A 137 7.96 14.87 -36.20
CA GLY A 137 7.37 15.45 -34.97
C GLY A 137 6.03 14.86 -34.53
N ASN A 138 5.37 14.02 -35.35
CA ASN A 138 4.12 13.33 -34.98
C ASN A 138 4.29 11.80 -34.90
N LEU A 139 5.51 11.33 -34.65
CA LEU A 139 5.76 9.90 -34.46
C LEU A 139 5.22 9.46 -33.11
N VAL A 140 4.41 8.40 -33.12
CA VAL A 140 4.01 7.72 -31.90
C VAL A 140 5.20 6.88 -31.44
N CYS A 141 5.83 7.32 -30.35
CA CYS A 141 6.93 6.63 -29.70
C CYS A 141 6.49 6.17 -28.31
N GLY A 142 6.67 4.87 -28.01
CA GLY A 142 6.47 4.35 -26.66
C GLY A 142 7.66 4.64 -25.75
N ASP A 143 7.38 4.89 -24.48
CA ASP A 143 8.41 5.15 -23.48
C ASP A 143 8.85 3.83 -22.80
N ARG A 144 10.03 3.34 -23.20
CA ARG A 144 10.62 2.11 -22.65
C ARG A 144 11.05 2.25 -21.18
N GLN A 145 11.42 3.45 -20.73
CA GLN A 145 11.82 3.67 -19.34
C GLN A 145 10.59 3.61 -18.44
N LYS A 146 9.51 4.29 -18.83
CA LYS A 146 8.23 4.21 -18.15
C LYS A 146 7.69 2.78 -18.13
N LEU A 147 7.75 2.06 -19.26
CA LEU A 147 7.33 0.66 -19.33
C LEU A 147 8.14 -0.22 -18.35
N LYS A 148 9.46 -0.05 -18.27
CA LYS A 148 10.31 -0.78 -17.33
C LYS A 148 9.94 -0.48 -15.88
N LEU A 149 9.68 0.78 -15.54
CA LEU A 149 9.25 1.18 -14.21
C LEU A 149 7.90 0.54 -13.85
N LEU A 150 6.88 0.71 -14.69
CA LEU A 150 5.54 0.17 -14.44
C LEU A 150 5.55 -1.37 -14.36
N GLY A 151 6.29 -2.02 -15.26
CA GLY A 151 6.48 -3.47 -15.24
C GLY A 151 7.18 -3.96 -13.98
N SER A 152 8.20 -3.23 -13.50
CA SER A 152 8.89 -3.57 -12.25
C SER A 152 7.98 -3.43 -11.02
N LEU A 153 7.11 -2.40 -10.99
CA LEU A 153 6.13 -2.21 -9.92
C LEU A 153 5.09 -3.34 -9.93
N LEU A 154 4.57 -3.70 -11.10
CA LEU A 154 3.60 -4.79 -11.24
C LEU A 154 4.20 -6.15 -10.82
N LEU A 155 5.43 -6.44 -11.27
CA LEU A 155 6.13 -7.67 -10.90
C LEU A 155 6.41 -7.73 -9.40
N SER A 156 6.87 -6.63 -8.82
CA SER A 156 7.13 -6.54 -7.38
C SER A 156 5.86 -6.75 -6.56
N PHE A 157 4.73 -6.19 -7.00
CA PHE A 157 3.43 -6.41 -6.37
C PHE A 157 3.01 -7.89 -6.43
N LEU A 158 3.17 -8.52 -7.59
CA LEU A 158 2.83 -9.94 -7.79
C LEU A 158 3.72 -10.85 -6.94
N VAL A 159 5.05 -10.65 -6.97
CA VAL A 159 6.01 -11.43 -6.19
C VAL A 159 5.76 -11.23 -4.69
N GLY A 160 5.51 -10.00 -4.25
CA GLY A 160 5.17 -9.70 -2.86
C GLY A 160 3.87 -10.38 -2.41
N GLY A 161 2.83 -10.32 -3.23
CA GLY A 161 1.55 -11.00 -2.96
C GLY A 161 1.69 -12.52 -2.89
N LEU A 162 2.44 -13.12 -3.82
CA LEU A 162 2.71 -14.56 -3.82
C LEU A 162 3.54 -14.97 -2.61
N THR A 163 4.61 -14.24 -2.30
CA THR A 163 5.47 -14.50 -1.14
C THR A 163 4.70 -14.35 0.16
N GLY A 164 3.80 -13.35 0.26
CA GLY A 164 2.92 -13.17 1.41
C GLY A 164 1.94 -14.33 1.59
N ALA A 165 1.29 -14.77 0.50
CA ALA A 165 0.35 -15.90 0.55
C ALA A 165 1.03 -17.22 0.92
N VAL A 166 2.20 -17.51 0.33
CA VAL A 166 3.01 -18.68 0.64
C VAL A 166 3.54 -18.60 2.08
N GLY A 167 4.03 -17.43 2.49
CA GLY A 167 4.51 -17.18 3.85
C GLY A 167 3.41 -17.39 4.90
N PHE A 168 2.20 -16.87 4.65
CA PHE A 168 1.06 -17.08 5.53
C PHE A 168 0.63 -18.56 5.57
N ARG A 169 0.67 -19.27 4.44
CA ARG A 169 0.36 -20.70 4.39
C ARG A 169 1.29 -21.55 5.25
N HIS A 170 2.58 -21.22 5.31
CA HIS A 170 3.58 -22.01 6.03
C HIS A 170 3.83 -21.55 7.47
N LEU A 171 3.78 -20.25 7.74
CA LEU A 171 4.13 -19.64 9.02
C LEU A 171 2.91 -19.04 9.75
N GLY A 172 1.73 -19.06 9.13
CA GLY A 172 0.53 -18.41 9.67
C GLY A 172 0.79 -16.93 9.93
N PHE A 173 0.29 -16.45 11.07
CA PHE A 173 0.47 -15.07 11.51
C PHE A 173 1.92 -14.69 11.85
N ALA A 174 2.82 -15.65 12.08
CA ALA A 174 4.24 -15.37 12.30
C ALA A 174 4.94 -14.83 11.02
N SER A 175 4.31 -14.96 9.85
CA SER A 175 4.77 -14.36 8.59
C SER A 175 4.89 -12.82 8.63
N THR A 176 4.23 -12.16 9.59
CA THR A 176 4.32 -10.70 9.76
C THR A 176 5.63 -10.24 10.39
N VAL A 177 6.29 -11.10 11.16
CA VAL A 177 7.55 -10.81 11.87
C VAL A 177 8.69 -10.42 10.91
N PRO A 178 9.04 -11.21 9.87
CA PRO A 178 10.10 -10.82 8.95
C PRO A 178 9.77 -9.52 8.21
N LEU A 179 8.50 -9.27 7.87
CA LEU A 179 8.08 -8.03 7.23
C LEU A 179 8.27 -6.82 8.18
N ALA A 180 7.84 -6.95 9.43
CA ALA A 180 8.04 -5.92 10.44
C ALA A 180 9.52 -5.63 10.69
N ILE A 181 10.38 -6.65 10.72
CA ILE A 181 11.84 -6.49 10.83
C ILE A 181 12.38 -5.65 9.68
N VAL A 182 12.00 -5.96 8.43
CA VAL A 182 12.42 -5.17 7.26
C VAL A 182 12.01 -3.70 7.40
N LEU A 183 10.76 -3.44 7.77
CA LEU A 183 10.26 -2.07 7.95
C LEU A 183 11.03 -1.32 9.07
N VAL A 184 11.29 -1.98 10.20
CA VAL A 184 12.08 -1.40 11.30
C VAL A 184 13.51 -1.12 10.85
N THR A 185 14.15 -2.03 10.13
CA THR A 185 15.53 -1.81 9.64
C THR A 185 15.64 -0.61 8.70
N LEU A 186 14.62 -0.38 7.86
CA LEU A 186 14.56 0.80 6.99
C LEU A 186 14.27 2.09 7.76
N ALA A 187 13.50 2.01 8.85
CA ALA A 187 13.10 3.17 9.63
C ALA A 187 14.10 3.59 10.72
N VAL A 188 14.91 2.66 11.24
CA VAL A 188 15.70 2.87 12.47
C VAL A 188 16.79 3.93 12.29
N VAL A 189 17.45 3.97 11.13
CA VAL A 189 18.58 4.90 10.90
C VAL A 189 18.12 6.37 10.97
N PRO A 190 17.12 6.82 10.19
CA PRO A 190 16.63 8.19 10.30
C PRO A 190 16.13 8.59 11.69
N ILE A 191 15.56 7.65 12.45
CA ILE A 191 15.06 7.91 13.80
C ILE A 191 16.20 8.10 14.79
N VAL A 192 17.23 7.24 14.72
CA VAL A 192 18.41 7.35 15.57
C VAL A 192 19.15 8.66 15.30
N ASP A 193 19.26 9.07 14.04
CA ASP A 193 19.89 10.34 13.67
C ASP A 193 19.15 11.55 14.26
N ASP A 194 17.82 11.56 14.23
CA ASP A 194 17.02 12.62 14.88
C ASP A 194 17.18 12.64 16.40
N VAL A 195 17.22 11.47 17.06
CA VAL A 195 17.42 11.38 18.52
C VAL A 195 18.80 11.85 18.93
N ARG A 196 19.82 11.56 18.13
CA ARG A 196 21.20 12.03 18.36
C ARG A 196 21.33 13.53 18.09
N GLY A 197 20.73 14.03 17.02
CA GLY A 197 20.73 15.45 16.68
C GLY A 197 19.94 16.34 17.65
N TYR A 198 18.98 15.77 18.40
CA TYR A 198 18.26 16.50 19.46
C TYR A 198 19.04 16.57 20.79
N ARG A 199 20.10 15.77 20.94
CA ARG A 199 20.93 15.68 22.15
C ARG A 199 22.27 16.43 22.07
N GLY A 200 22.61 16.98 20.91
CA GLY A 200 23.80 17.84 20.70
C GLY A 200 23.39 19.28 20.49
#